data_AF-A0A9D7XWP7-F1
#
_entry.id   AF-A0A9D7XWP7-F1
#
_cell.length_a   1.000
_cell.length_b   1.000
_cell.length_c   1.000
_cell.angle_alpha   90.00
_cell.angle_beta   90.00
_cell.angle_gamma   90.00
#
_symmetry.space_group_name_H-M   'P 1'
#
loop_
_entity.id
_entity.type
_entity.pdbx_description
1 polymer ?
#
loop_
_entity_poly.entity_id
_entity_poly.type
_entity_poly.pdbx_seq_one_letter_code
_entity_poly.pdbx_strand_id
1 'polypeptide(L)'
;MTPVSCHYCGLPFKVRRVEAGRDYFCCTGCAMLSRVPVDEKGQFPVNAHLVSALVTGFLFFNQLLFWLVAVLLVRDSKMEQALRFFWLSGGAALAVWMALAFLFWKERTARAADYVFMTFGLVALVVAFRRQPPWPLEMVVANVVLIVWSFRGLLRKQKG
;
A
#
# COMPACT_ATOMS: atom_id res chain seq x y z
N MET A 1 -27.38 4.00 0.04
CA MET A 1 -26.28 3.00 0.02
C MET A 1 -26.79 1.72 0.65
N THR A 2 -26.46 0.56 0.11
CA THR A 2 -26.95 -0.75 0.58
C THR A 2 -25.92 -1.42 1.47
N PRO A 3 -26.29 -1.96 2.65
CA PRO A 3 -25.40 -2.74 3.49
C PRO A 3 -25.10 -4.11 2.86
N VAL A 4 -23.83 -4.51 2.88
CA VAL A 4 -23.34 -5.83 2.44
C VAL A 4 -22.23 -6.28 3.40
N SER A 5 -21.98 -7.58 3.50
CA SER A 5 -20.86 -8.14 4.24
C SER A 5 -19.65 -8.37 3.33
N CYS A 6 -18.45 -8.25 3.89
CA CYS A 6 -17.25 -8.63 3.17
C CYS A 6 -17.15 -10.14 3.01
N HIS A 7 -16.97 -10.62 1.78
CA HIS A 7 -16.82 -12.05 1.49
C HIS A 7 -15.64 -12.69 2.25
N TYR A 8 -14.54 -11.96 2.44
CA TYR A 8 -13.33 -12.49 3.10
C TYR A 8 -13.31 -12.34 4.64
N CYS A 9 -13.68 -11.17 5.17
CA CYS A 9 -13.57 -10.87 6.60
C CYS A 9 -14.90 -10.76 7.34
N GLY A 10 -16.04 -10.91 6.66
CA GLY A 10 -17.38 -10.84 7.26
C GLY A 10 -17.82 -9.44 7.71
N LEU A 11 -16.92 -8.45 7.77
CA LEU A 11 -17.26 -7.11 8.27
C LEU A 11 -18.33 -6.42 7.42
N PRO A 12 -19.33 -5.76 8.04
CA PRO A 12 -20.37 -5.04 7.32
C PRO A 12 -19.82 -3.74 6.72
N PHE A 13 -20.26 -3.42 5.50
CA PHE A 13 -19.97 -2.15 4.84
C PHE A 13 -21.06 -1.73 3.86
N LYS A 14 -20.97 -0.50 3.35
CA LYS A 14 -21.97 0.08 2.43
C LYS A 14 -21.44 0.16 0.99
N VAL A 15 -22.29 -0.17 0.01
CA VAL A 15 -22.04 -0.01 -1.43
C VAL A 15 -23.10 0.88 -2.10
N ARG A 16 -22.77 1.46 -3.26
CA ARG A 16 -23.70 2.32 -4.02
C ARG A 16 -24.81 1.50 -4.69
N ARG A 17 -24.44 0.36 -5.30
CA ARG A 17 -25.35 -0.56 -5.99
C ARG A 17 -24.87 -2.00 -5.77
N VAL A 18 -25.81 -2.90 -5.54
CA VAL A 18 -25.55 -4.35 -5.49
C VAL A 18 -25.77 -4.91 -6.90
N GLU A 19 -24.79 -5.66 -7.38
CA GLU A 19 -24.77 -6.37 -8.66
C GLU A 19 -24.93 -7.86 -8.32
N ALA A 20 -25.87 -8.54 -8.97
CA ALA A 20 -26.11 -9.96 -8.74
C ALA A 20 -24.88 -10.78 -9.19
N GLY A 21 -24.44 -11.73 -8.36
CA GLY A 21 -23.31 -12.62 -8.66
C GLY A 21 -21.92 -12.03 -8.46
N ARG A 22 -21.79 -10.83 -7.87
CA ARG A 22 -20.49 -10.19 -7.60
C ARG A 22 -20.07 -10.34 -6.13
N ASP A 23 -18.81 -10.72 -5.92
CA ASP A 23 -18.20 -10.69 -4.59
C ASP A 23 -17.83 -9.27 -4.15
N TYR A 24 -18.09 -9.00 -2.87
CA TYR A 24 -17.92 -7.69 -2.25
C TYR A 24 -16.81 -7.72 -1.17
N PHE A 25 -15.84 -6.81 -1.30
CA PHE A 25 -14.70 -6.69 -0.38
C PHE A 25 -14.62 -5.32 0.30
N CYS A 26 -14.29 -5.30 1.58
CA CYS A 26 -14.24 -4.07 2.39
C CYS A 26 -12.98 -3.23 2.14
N CYS A 27 -11.90 -3.85 1.67
CA CYS A 27 -10.63 -3.23 1.35
C CYS A 27 -9.84 -4.08 0.32
N THR A 28 -8.82 -3.49 -0.28
CA THR A 28 -7.94 -4.13 -1.28
C THR A 28 -7.25 -5.37 -0.73
N GLY A 29 -6.75 -5.33 0.52
CA GLY A 29 -6.13 -6.49 1.14
C GLY A 29 -7.05 -7.71 1.24
N CYS A 30 -8.34 -7.51 1.56
CA CYS A 30 -9.32 -8.59 1.57
C CYS A 30 -9.62 -9.16 0.18
N ALA A 31 -9.68 -8.30 -0.85
CA ALA A 31 -9.90 -8.73 -2.23
C ALA A 31 -8.69 -9.50 -2.80
N MET A 32 -7.47 -9.08 -2.47
CA MET A 32 -6.26 -9.77 -2.88
C MET A 32 -6.17 -11.14 -2.22
N LEU A 33 -6.36 -11.22 -0.89
CA LEU A 33 -6.21 -12.47 -0.15
C LEU A 33 -7.30 -13.50 -0.47
N SER A 34 -8.51 -13.08 -0.80
CA SER A 34 -9.53 -14.04 -1.25
C SER A 34 -9.18 -14.71 -2.58
N ARG A 35 -8.26 -14.12 -3.37
CA ARG A 35 -7.82 -14.64 -4.68
C ARG A 35 -6.43 -15.25 -4.65
N VAL A 36 -5.83 -15.38 -3.46
CA VAL A 36 -4.62 -16.17 -3.27
C VAL A 36 -5.08 -17.55 -2.78
N PRO A 37 -5.33 -18.51 -3.70
CA PRO A 37 -5.67 -19.86 -3.29
C PRO A 37 -4.48 -20.47 -2.52
N VAL A 38 -4.78 -21.36 -1.60
CA VAL A 38 -3.80 -22.24 -0.97
C VAL A 38 -4.06 -23.61 -1.57
N ASP A 39 -3.08 -24.20 -2.23
CA ASP A 39 -3.19 -25.56 -2.75
C ASP A 39 -3.41 -26.56 -1.58
N GLU A 40 -3.92 -27.77 -1.87
CA GLU A 40 -4.18 -28.81 -0.85
C GLU A 40 -2.91 -29.17 -0.04
N LYS A 41 -1.74 -28.87 -0.60
CA LYS A 41 -0.41 -29.05 0.03
C LYS A 41 0.08 -27.83 0.82
N GLY A 42 -0.74 -26.80 0.99
CA GLY A 42 -0.34 -25.56 1.64
C GLY A 42 0.56 -24.64 0.80
N GLN A 43 0.75 -24.94 -0.49
CA GLN A 43 1.58 -24.12 -1.38
C GLN A 43 0.78 -22.95 -1.94
N PHE A 44 1.42 -21.78 -2.03
CA PHE A 44 0.87 -20.62 -2.71
C PHE A 44 1.21 -20.71 -4.20
N PRO A 45 0.27 -21.06 -5.10
CA PRO A 45 0.53 -21.02 -6.52
C PRO A 45 0.87 -19.58 -6.92
N VAL A 46 1.92 -19.43 -7.71
CA VAL A 46 2.37 -18.12 -8.22
C VAL A 46 1.23 -17.51 -9.02
N ASN A 47 0.58 -16.50 -8.45
CA ASN A 47 -0.52 -15.78 -9.06
C ASN A 47 -0.22 -14.28 -9.10
N ALA A 48 -0.92 -13.56 -9.98
CA ALA A 48 -0.68 -12.13 -10.19
C ALA A 48 -0.88 -11.29 -8.92
N HIS A 49 -1.76 -11.72 -8.00
CA HIS A 49 -2.00 -11.01 -6.74
C HIS A 49 -0.80 -11.17 -5.79
N LEU A 50 -0.29 -12.40 -5.63
CA LEU A 50 0.90 -12.71 -4.85
C LEU A 50 2.13 -11.95 -5.37
N VAL A 51 2.35 -12.00 -6.69
CA VAL A 51 3.45 -11.26 -7.34
C VAL A 51 3.30 -9.76 -7.09
N SER A 52 2.11 -9.19 -7.24
CA SER A 52 1.89 -7.75 -7.01
C SER A 52 2.12 -7.34 -5.55
N ALA A 53 1.74 -8.18 -4.58
CA ALA A 53 2.01 -7.95 -3.17
C ALA A 53 3.52 -8.02 -2.86
N LEU A 54 4.22 -9.02 -3.41
CA LEU A 54 5.66 -9.17 -3.28
C LEU A 54 6.43 -7.99 -3.89
N VAL A 55 6.05 -7.56 -5.10
CA VAL A 55 6.66 -6.40 -5.76
C VAL A 55 6.43 -5.13 -4.94
N THR A 56 5.20 -4.91 -4.44
CA THR A 56 4.90 -3.75 -3.60
C THR A 56 5.71 -3.77 -2.31
N GLY A 57 5.82 -4.93 -1.66
CA GLY A 57 6.63 -5.13 -0.46
C GLY A 57 8.12 -4.93 -0.72
N PHE A 58 8.63 -5.42 -1.85
CA PHE A 58 10.01 -5.22 -2.27
C PHE A 58 10.32 -3.74 -2.53
N LEU A 59 9.44 -3.02 -3.22
CA LEU A 59 9.60 -1.58 -3.43
C LEU A 59 9.63 -0.80 -2.10
N PHE A 60 8.73 -1.15 -1.17
CA PHE A 60 8.69 -0.52 0.15
C PHE A 60 9.93 -0.85 0.99
N PHE A 61 10.40 -2.09 0.94
CA PHE A 61 11.65 -2.48 1.59
C PHE A 61 12.85 -1.69 1.04
N ASN A 62 12.95 -1.55 -0.29
CA ASN A 62 14.01 -0.76 -0.92
C ASN A 62 13.92 0.73 -0.56
N GLN A 63 12.71 1.29 -0.48
CA GLN A 63 12.50 2.66 0.02
C GLN A 63 13.12 2.84 1.42
N LEU A 64 12.85 1.92 2.34
CA LEU A 64 13.40 1.93 3.71
C LEU A 64 14.92 1.76 3.71
N LEU A 65 15.44 0.82 2.92
CA LEU A 65 16.87 0.57 2.82
C LEU A 65 17.63 1.81 2.34
N PHE A 66 17.15 2.45 1.26
CA PHE A 66 17.77 3.67 0.75
C PHE A 66 17.72 4.81 1.76
N TRP A 67 16.61 4.94 2.51
CA TRP A 67 16.53 5.93 3.57
C TRP A 67 17.55 5.67 4.69
N LEU A 68 17.66 4.43 5.17
CA LEU A 68 18.61 4.07 6.22
C LEU A 68 20.06 4.30 5.78
N VAL A 69 20.40 3.93 4.54
CA VAL A 69 21.72 4.20 3.96
C VAL A 69 21.99 5.70 3.85
N ALA A 70 21.00 6.50 3.42
CA ALA A 70 21.16 7.96 3.39
C ALA A 70 21.44 8.54 4.78
N VAL A 71 20.71 8.08 5.81
CA VAL A 71 20.93 8.51 7.21
C VAL A 71 22.33 8.12 7.70
N LEU A 72 22.83 6.93 7.36
CA LEU A 72 24.20 6.52 7.68
C LEU A 72 25.23 7.41 6.97
N LEU A 73 25.03 7.72 5.69
CA LEU A 73 25.93 8.60 4.93
C LEU A 73 25.94 10.05 5.45
N VAL A 74 24.80 10.55 5.95
CA VAL A 74 24.73 11.85 6.66
C VAL A 74 25.61 11.82 7.91
N ARG A 75 25.59 10.74 8.69
CA ARG A 75 26.44 10.59 9.88
C ARG A 75 27.93 10.54 9.54
N ASP A 76 28.28 9.91 8.41
CA ASP A 76 29.66 9.84 7.91
C ASP A 76 30.11 11.13 7.18
N SER A 77 29.34 12.22 7.24
CA SER A 77 29.61 13.49 6.55
C SER A 77 29.69 13.39 5.02
N LYS A 78 29.14 12.32 4.42
CA LYS A 78 29.11 12.09 2.96
C LYS A 78 27.82 12.61 2.34
N MET A 79 27.60 13.94 2.45
CA MET A 79 26.32 14.57 2.09
C MET A 79 25.89 14.37 0.63
N GLU A 80 26.83 14.45 -0.33
CA GLU A 80 26.50 14.28 -1.74
C GLU A 80 25.95 12.87 -2.04
N GLN A 81 26.55 11.86 -1.43
CA GLN A 81 26.12 10.47 -1.57
C GLN A 81 24.77 10.25 -0.86
N ALA A 82 24.60 10.81 0.35
CA ALA A 82 23.34 10.76 1.07
C ALA A 82 22.18 11.34 0.24
N LEU A 83 22.42 12.47 -0.45
CA LEU A 83 21.44 13.11 -1.33
C LEU A 83 20.95 12.18 -2.44
N ARG A 84 21.85 11.42 -3.08
CA ARG A 84 21.46 10.43 -4.11
C ARG A 84 20.55 9.36 -3.52
N PHE A 85 20.87 8.86 -2.33
CA PHE A 85 20.02 7.86 -1.65
C PHE A 85 18.68 8.43 -1.17
N PHE A 86 18.60 9.71 -0.78
CA PHE A 86 17.33 10.37 -0.49
C PHE A 86 16.44 10.44 -1.74
N TRP A 87 17.00 10.77 -2.90
CA TRP A 87 16.26 10.73 -4.17
C TRP A 87 15.82 9.32 -4.57
N LEU A 88 16.69 8.31 -4.40
CA LEU A 88 16.32 6.91 -4.65
C LEU A 88 15.20 6.44 -3.73
N SER A 89 15.26 6.78 -2.45
CA SER A 89 14.19 6.49 -1.48
C SER A 89 12.88 7.17 -1.90
N GLY A 90 12.92 8.45 -2.30
CA GLY A 90 11.74 9.15 -2.78
C GLY A 90 11.15 8.55 -4.06
N GLY A 91 12.00 8.16 -5.02
CA GLY A 91 11.55 7.45 -6.22
C GLY A 91 10.88 6.12 -5.91
N ALA A 92 11.46 5.34 -4.99
CA ALA A 92 10.86 4.10 -4.51
C ALA A 92 9.53 4.36 -3.78
N ALA A 93 9.43 5.44 -3.00
CA ALA A 93 8.20 5.82 -2.32
C ALA A 93 7.06 6.11 -3.30
N LEU A 94 7.36 6.84 -4.39
CA LEU A 94 6.40 7.10 -5.46
C LEU A 94 5.99 5.80 -6.16
N ALA A 95 6.92 4.88 -6.41
CA ALA A 95 6.64 3.58 -7.00
C ALA A 95 5.68 2.73 -6.13
N VAL A 96 5.89 2.70 -4.81
CA VAL A 96 4.97 2.04 -3.85
C VAL A 96 3.57 2.66 -3.93
N TRP A 97 3.48 3.99 -3.91
CA TRP A 97 2.19 4.68 -4.00
C TRP A 97 1.46 4.36 -5.31
N MET A 98 2.18 4.35 -6.44
CA MET A 98 1.62 3.98 -7.75
C MET A 98 1.16 2.52 -7.78
N ALA A 99 1.94 1.61 -7.19
CA ALA A 99 1.55 0.20 -7.09
C ALA A 99 0.25 0.04 -6.30
N LEU A 100 0.10 0.73 -5.16
CA LEU A 100 -1.14 0.73 -4.38
C LEU A 100 -2.30 1.35 -5.16
N ALA A 101 -2.09 2.47 -5.84
CA ALA A 101 -3.08 3.10 -6.72
C ALA A 101 -3.61 2.13 -7.78
N PHE A 102 -2.67 1.44 -8.44
CA PHE A 102 -2.96 0.44 -9.45
C PHE A 102 -3.76 -0.73 -8.87
N LEU A 103 -3.41 -1.21 -7.66
CA LEU A 103 -4.16 -2.25 -6.97
C LEU A 103 -5.58 -1.81 -6.63
N PHE A 104 -5.77 -0.60 -6.10
CA PHE A 104 -7.12 -0.05 -5.84
C PHE A 104 -7.98 0.00 -7.10
N TRP A 105 -7.38 0.40 -8.23
CA TRP A 105 -8.07 0.47 -9.52
C TRP A 105 -8.41 -0.92 -10.06
N LYS A 106 -7.42 -1.83 -10.10
CA LYS A 106 -7.57 -3.20 -10.59
C LYS A 106 -8.59 -4.00 -9.79
N GLU A 107 -8.56 -3.87 -8.47
CA GLU A 107 -9.45 -4.59 -7.56
C GLU A 107 -10.88 -4.02 -7.51
N ARG A 108 -11.10 -2.83 -8.10
CA ARG A 108 -12.38 -2.08 -8.03
C ARG A 108 -12.91 -1.94 -6.59
N THR A 109 -12.00 -1.92 -5.62
CA THR A 109 -12.29 -1.76 -4.19
C THR A 109 -12.27 -0.31 -3.76
N ALA A 110 -11.81 0.60 -4.62
CA ALA A 110 -11.70 2.03 -4.35
C ALA A 110 -13.04 2.66 -3.96
N ARG A 111 -13.10 3.25 -2.77
CA ARG A 111 -14.23 4.05 -2.27
C ARG A 111 -13.80 5.47 -1.99
N ALA A 112 -14.78 6.33 -1.71
CA ALA A 112 -14.54 7.73 -1.34
C ALA A 112 -13.45 7.86 -0.25
N ALA A 113 -13.52 7.03 0.81
CA ALA A 113 -12.49 7.04 1.84
C ALA A 113 -11.11 6.62 1.32
N ASP A 114 -11.02 5.62 0.43
CA ASP A 114 -9.73 5.20 -0.15
C ASP A 114 -9.13 6.32 -1.01
N TYR A 115 -9.94 7.07 -1.77
CA TYR A 115 -9.47 8.24 -2.50
C TYR A 115 -8.91 9.31 -1.57
N VAL A 116 -9.53 9.56 -0.41
CA VAL A 116 -9.02 10.51 0.59
C VAL A 116 -7.61 10.12 1.05
N PHE A 117 -7.39 8.86 1.41
CA PHE A 117 -6.07 8.38 1.84
C PHE A 117 -5.05 8.37 0.69
N MET A 118 -5.46 8.02 -0.53
CA MET A 118 -4.61 8.11 -1.72
C MET A 118 -4.16 9.55 -1.99
N THR A 119 -5.09 10.50 -1.96
CA THR A 119 -4.81 11.94 -2.14
C THR A 119 -3.93 12.46 -1.02
N PHE A 120 -4.19 12.10 0.24
CA PHE A 120 -3.34 12.49 1.36
C PHE A 120 -1.92 11.97 1.20
N GLY A 121 -1.76 10.69 0.81
CA GLY A 121 -0.44 10.11 0.51
C GLY A 121 0.27 10.84 -0.63
N LEU A 122 -0.45 11.20 -1.70
CA LEU A 122 0.11 11.96 -2.82
C LEU A 122 0.56 13.36 -2.40
N VAL A 123 -0.26 14.08 -1.64
CA VAL A 123 0.08 15.41 -1.12
C VAL A 123 1.30 15.32 -0.21
N ALA A 124 1.38 14.32 0.67
CA ALA A 124 2.54 14.10 1.52
C ALA A 124 3.81 13.83 0.69
N LEU A 125 3.73 13.03 -0.37
CA LEU A 125 4.85 12.83 -1.30
C LEU A 125 5.27 14.14 -1.96
N VAL A 126 4.32 14.90 -2.52
CA VAL A 126 4.60 16.20 -3.18
C VAL A 126 5.25 17.19 -2.22
N VAL A 127 4.75 17.30 -0.99
CA VAL A 127 5.33 18.16 0.05
C VAL A 127 6.74 17.72 0.42
N ALA A 128 6.95 16.41 0.58
CA ALA A 128 8.27 15.87 0.89
C ALA A 128 9.28 16.12 -0.25
N PHE A 129 8.85 16.06 -1.52
CA PHE A 129 9.70 16.41 -2.68
C PHE A 129 10.00 17.91 -2.81
N ARG A 130 9.18 18.79 -2.21
CA ARG A 130 9.45 20.24 -2.22
C ARG A 130 10.54 20.65 -1.24
N ARG A 131 10.83 19.84 -0.21
CA ARG A 131 11.96 20.08 0.69
C ARG A 131 13.23 19.56 0.03
N GLN A 132 14.31 20.35 0.05
CA GLN A 132 15.63 19.91 -0.41
C GLN A 132 16.59 19.80 0.78
N PRO A 133 17.12 18.59 1.08
CA PRO A 133 16.79 17.30 0.47
C PRO A 133 15.39 16.79 0.86
N PRO A 134 14.78 15.91 0.04
CA PRO A 134 13.48 15.34 0.36
C PRO A 134 13.57 14.53 1.65
N TRP A 135 12.71 14.82 2.63
CA TRP A 135 12.74 14.17 3.94
C TRP A 135 12.02 12.82 3.88
N PRO A 136 12.73 11.67 3.88
CA PRO A 136 12.13 10.39 3.51
C PRO A 136 11.19 9.83 4.57
N LEU A 137 11.33 10.27 5.83
CA LEU A 137 10.46 9.81 6.91
C LEU A 137 8.99 10.14 6.61
N GLU A 138 8.70 11.31 6.06
CA GLU A 138 7.33 11.71 5.72
C GLU A 138 6.76 10.78 4.63
N MET A 139 7.58 10.44 3.64
CA MET A 139 7.21 9.53 2.55
C MET A 139 7.01 8.11 3.06
N VAL A 140 7.83 7.64 4.00
CA VAL A 140 7.70 6.33 4.65
C VAL A 140 6.40 6.30 5.46
N VAL A 141 6.15 7.29 6.31
CA VAL A 141 4.94 7.38 7.12
C VAL A 141 3.69 7.39 6.24
N ALA A 142 3.69 8.18 5.16
CA ALA A 142 2.59 8.24 4.21
C ALA A 142 2.29 6.86 3.59
N ASN A 143 3.33 6.15 3.13
CA ASN A 143 3.17 4.81 2.56
C ASN A 143 2.72 3.78 3.61
N VAL A 144 3.26 3.82 4.83
CA VAL A 144 2.82 2.93 5.92
C VAL A 144 1.35 3.13 6.23
N VAL A 145 0.90 4.38 6.38
CA VAL A 145 -0.52 4.69 6.63
C VAL A 145 -1.40 4.16 5.50
N LEU A 146 -0.98 4.35 4.25
CA LEU A 146 -1.73 3.89 3.09
C LEU A 146 -1.77 2.36 2.98
N ILE A 147 -0.67 1.67 3.27
CA ILE A 147 -0.61 0.20 3.33
C ILE A 147 -1.52 -0.31 4.45
N VAL A 148 -1.38 0.20 5.67
CA VAL A 148 -2.23 -0.20 6.80
C VAL A 148 -3.71 0.03 6.49
N TRP A 149 -4.04 1.17 5.88
CA TRP A 149 -5.40 1.47 5.42
C TRP A 149 -5.91 0.46 4.38
N SER A 150 -5.06 0.05 3.44
CA SER A 150 -5.38 -0.92 2.39
C SER A 150 -5.65 -2.33 2.93
N PHE A 151 -5.04 -2.67 4.08
CA PHE A 151 -5.16 -3.97 4.75
C PHE A 151 -6.05 -3.93 6.02
N ARG A 152 -6.76 -2.81 6.27
CA ARG A 152 -7.58 -2.58 7.47
C ARG A 152 -8.59 -3.68 7.81
N GLY A 153 -9.14 -4.37 6.80
CA GLY A 153 -10.12 -5.43 6.99
C GLY A 153 -9.53 -6.64 7.75
N LEU A 154 -8.27 -6.96 7.50
CA LEU A 154 -7.56 -8.06 8.17
C LEU A 154 -7.24 -7.71 9.62
N LEU A 155 -6.76 -6.49 9.84
CA LEU A 155 -6.42 -5.98 11.17
C LEU A 155 -7.64 -5.94 12.10
N ARG A 156 -8.83 -5.76 11.54
CA ARG A 156 -10.09 -5.79 12.28
C ARG A 156 -10.62 -7.21 12.48
N LYS A 157 -10.41 -8.12 11.51
CA LYS A 157 -10.77 -9.54 11.64
C LYS A 157 -10.05 -10.22 12.81
N GLN A 158 -8.81 -9.85 13.08
CA GLN A 158 -8.04 -10.43 14.20
C GLN A 158 -8.49 -9.96 15.60
N LYS A 159 -9.32 -8.90 15.68
CA LYS A 159 -9.77 -8.30 16.95
C LYS A 159 -11.15 -8.76 17.40
N GLY A 160 -11.88 -9.51 16.57
CA GLY A 160 -13.20 -10.06 16.88
C GLY A 160 -13.17 -11.57 16.80
#